data_AF-A0A8X8B1X2-F1
#
_entry.id   AF-A0A8X8B1X2-F1
#
_cell.length_a   1.000
_cell.length_b   1.000
_cell.length_c   1.000
_cell.angle_alpha   90.00
_cell.angle_beta   90.00
_cell.angle_gamma   90.00
#
_symmetry.space_group_name_H-M   'P 1'
#
loop_
_entity.id
_entity.type
_entity.pdbx_description
1 polymer ?
#
loop_
_entity_poly.entity_id
_entity_poly.type
_entity_poly.pdbx_seq_one_letter_code
_entity_poly.pdbx_strand_id
1 'polypeptide(L)'
;WKLVEIDADLPKLTFETKRVMSLINPADTYMDLNIGTALWLAARGDGWIQEESDNQEDSQQIRYKSDARILLVGAGADEQCAGYGRHRTKYRNGSWTALDQEMKLDMQRIWKRNLGRDDRCIADNGKE
;
A
#
# COMPACT_ATOMS: atom_id res chain seq x y z
N TRP A 1 -19.25 -8.49 2.02
CA TRP A 1 -17.91 -7.94 2.30
C TRP A 1 -18.08 -6.87 3.38
N LYS A 2 -17.06 -6.59 4.20
CA LYS A 2 -17.09 -5.52 5.19
C LYS A 2 -16.10 -4.44 4.77
N LEU A 3 -16.53 -3.18 4.75
CA LEU A 3 -15.60 -2.05 4.62
C LEU A 3 -15.00 -1.78 5.99
N VAL A 4 -13.71 -2.02 6.14
CA VAL A 4 -12.99 -1.79 7.40
C VAL A 4 -12.14 -0.53 7.22
N GLU A 5 -12.54 0.54 7.89
CA GLU A 5 -11.82 1.81 7.90
C GLU A 5 -10.67 1.76 8.90
N ILE A 6 -9.47 2.11 8.46
CA ILE A 6 -8.27 2.12 9.30
C ILE A 6 -7.78 3.57 9.35
N ASP A 7 -8.19 4.26 10.40
CA ASP A 7 -7.74 5.62 10.70
C ASP A 7 -6.64 5.56 11.76
N ALA A 8 -5.50 6.15 11.44
CA ALA A 8 -4.32 6.15 12.31
C ALA A 8 -3.66 7.54 12.30
N ASP A 9 -3.52 8.10 13.49
CA ASP A 9 -2.96 9.42 13.69
C ASP A 9 -1.42 9.36 13.61
N LEU A 10 -0.85 9.79 12.48
CA LEU A 10 0.58 9.68 12.15
C LEU A 10 1.54 10.17 13.26
N PRO A 11 1.30 11.33 13.95
CA PRO A 11 2.14 11.77 15.05
C PRO A 11 2.19 10.81 16.24
N LYS A 12 1.18 9.95 16.41
CA LYS A 12 1.12 8.96 17.50
C LYS A 12 1.84 7.66 17.16
N LEU A 13 2.17 7.42 15.89
CA LEU A 13 2.77 6.18 15.39
C LEU A 13 4.31 6.14 15.51
N THR A 14 4.90 6.68 16.59
CA THR A 14 6.37 6.80 16.68
C THR A 14 7.09 5.44 16.70
N PHE A 15 6.51 4.43 17.34
CA PHE A 15 7.07 3.07 17.38
C PHE A 15 6.86 2.35 16.04
N GLU A 16 5.65 2.42 15.50
CA GLU A 16 5.26 1.84 14.23
C GLU A 16 6.07 2.42 13.08
N THR A 17 6.30 3.73 13.08
CA THR A 17 7.15 4.41 12.10
C THR A 17 8.57 3.84 12.12
N LYS A 18 9.17 3.63 13.31
CA LYS A 18 10.49 3.01 13.43
C LYS A 18 10.50 1.57 12.92
N ARG A 19 9.45 0.79 13.21
CA ARG A 19 9.30 -0.58 12.71
C ARG A 19 9.18 -0.59 11.19
N VAL A 20 8.26 0.18 10.61
CA VAL A 20 8.09 0.28 9.17
C VAL A 20 9.36 0.78 8.50
N MET A 21 10.06 1.75 9.09
CA MET A 21 11.35 2.23 8.57
C MET A 21 12.39 1.10 8.43
N SER A 22 12.43 0.18 9.39
CA SER A 22 13.29 -1.01 9.30
C SER A 22 12.84 -1.99 8.21
N LEU A 23 11.53 -2.12 7.98
CA LEU A 23 10.94 -3.03 6.99
C LEU A 23 11.14 -2.54 5.56
N ILE A 24 11.13 -1.22 5.32
CA ILE A 24 11.27 -0.66 3.96
C ILE A 24 12.70 -0.69 3.42
N ASN A 25 13.73 -0.86 4.28
CA ASN A 25 15.15 -0.93 3.88
C ASN A 25 15.33 -1.90 2.70
N PRO A 26 16.19 -1.72 1.69
CA PRO A 26 17.19 -0.67 1.55
C PRO A 26 16.62 0.66 1.10
N ALA A 27 15.30 0.76 0.89
CA ALA A 27 14.68 2.06 0.66
C ALA A 27 14.76 2.91 1.93
N ASP A 28 14.97 4.21 1.72
CA ASP A 28 15.11 5.21 2.78
C ASP A 28 14.50 6.53 2.27
N THR A 29 13.27 6.44 1.77
CA THR A 29 12.54 7.61 1.25
C THR A 29 11.24 7.80 2.01
N TYR A 30 10.82 9.06 2.18
CA TYR A 30 9.51 9.38 2.75
C TYR A 30 8.36 8.76 1.95
N MET A 31 8.52 8.60 0.64
CA MET A 31 7.49 7.95 -0.19
C MET A 31 7.35 6.48 0.17
N ASP A 32 8.46 5.76 0.31
CA ASP A 32 8.45 4.35 0.71
C ASP A 32 7.94 4.17 2.13
N LEU A 33 8.29 5.08 3.05
CA LEU A 33 7.75 5.10 4.41
C LEU A 33 6.23 5.30 4.42
N ASN A 34 5.72 6.26 3.65
CA ASN A 34 4.27 6.54 3.60
C ASN A 34 3.49 5.35 3.03
N ILE A 35 3.96 4.78 1.90
CA ILE A 35 3.31 3.61 1.29
C ILE A 35 3.40 2.41 2.21
N GLY A 36 4.59 2.13 2.75
CA GLY A 36 4.81 1.03 3.69
C GLY A 36 3.96 1.15 4.95
N THR A 37 3.79 2.37 5.48
CA THR A 37 2.95 2.61 6.66
C THR A 37 1.49 2.34 6.37
N ALA A 38 0.97 2.83 5.23
CA ALA A 38 -0.40 2.57 4.82
C ALA A 38 -0.67 1.07 4.65
N LEU A 39 0.22 0.35 3.95
CA LEU A 39 0.11 -1.10 3.76
C LEU A 39 0.20 -1.88 5.06
N TRP A 40 1.16 -1.52 5.93
CA TRP A 40 1.36 -2.19 7.20
C TRP A 40 0.18 -1.99 8.15
N LEU A 41 -0.39 -0.78 8.20
CA LEU A 41 -1.63 -0.50 8.95
C LEU A 41 -2.82 -1.24 8.35
N ALA A 42 -2.98 -1.22 7.03
CA ALA A 42 -4.05 -1.93 6.34
C ALA A 42 -3.98 -3.45 6.59
N ALA A 43 -2.78 -4.02 6.54
CA ALA A 43 -2.53 -5.44 6.74
C ALA A 43 -2.93 -5.91 8.15
N ARG A 44 -2.83 -5.07 9.19
CA ARG A 44 -3.36 -5.41 10.53
C ARG A 44 -4.84 -5.81 10.48
N GLY A 45 -5.60 -5.22 9.56
CA GLY A 45 -7.04 -5.43 9.43
C GLY A 45 -7.81 -5.02 10.68
N ASP A 46 -7.25 -4.12 11.49
CA ASP A 46 -7.77 -3.71 12.79
C ASP A 46 -8.29 -2.27 12.70
N GLY A 47 -9.58 -2.15 12.40
CA GLY A 47 -10.23 -0.92 11.99
C GLY A 47 -11.63 -0.74 12.58
N TRP A 48 -12.45 0.02 11.90
CA TRP A 48 -13.83 0.32 12.24
C TRP A 48 -14.74 -0.12 11.10
N ILE A 49 -15.91 -0.65 11.44
CA ILE A 49 -16.98 -0.91 10.48
C ILE A 49 -18.17 -0.05 10.85
N GLN A 50 -18.92 0.41 9.85
CA GLN A 50 -20.21 1.06 10.07
C GLN A 50 -21.28 -0.02 10.13
N GLU A 51 -22.04 -0.07 11.22
CA GLU A 51 -23.22 -0.92 11.30
C GLU A 51 -24.40 -0.20 10.62
N GLU A 52 -24.96 -0.83 9.59
CA GLU A 52 -26.17 -0.32 8.94
C GLU A 52 -27.37 -0.54 9.86
N SER A 53 -27.91 0.54 10.41
CA SER A 53 -29.20 0.59 11.07
C SER A 53 -30.27 1.06 10.07
N ASP A 54 -31.49 0.52 10.15
CA ASP A 54 -32.64 0.95 9.32
C ASP A 54 -32.94 2.45 9.48
N ASN A 55 -32.49 3.07 10.57
CA ASN A 55 -32.52 4.51 10.80
C ASN A 55 -31.10 5.09 10.64
N GLN A 56 -30.89 5.97 9.64
CA GLN A 56 -29.58 6.58 9.33
C GLN A 56 -28.98 7.43 10.47
N GLU A 57 -29.79 7.88 11.42
CA GLU A 57 -29.34 8.72 12.55
C GLU A 57 -28.61 7.92 13.65
N ASP A 58 -28.71 6.59 13.65
CA ASP A 58 -28.11 5.69 14.65
C ASP A 58 -26.91 4.89 14.14
N SER A 59 -26.33 5.25 12.98
CA SER A 59 -25.19 4.48 12.45
C SER A 59 -24.00 4.55 13.41
N GLN A 60 -23.63 3.42 14.00
CA GLN A 60 -22.54 3.32 14.96
C GLN A 60 -21.28 2.73 14.32
N GLN A 61 -20.12 3.26 14.70
CA GLN A 61 -18.83 2.68 14.36
C GLN A 61 -18.45 1.63 15.40
N ILE A 62 -18.18 0.40 14.94
CA ILE A 62 -17.81 -0.72 15.79
C ILE A 62 -16.37 -1.12 15.48
N ARG A 63 -15.58 -1.34 16.54
CA ARG A 63 -14.20 -1.84 16.39
C ARG A 63 -14.24 -3.24 15.79
N TYR A 64 -13.46 -3.46 14.73
CA TYR A 64 -13.45 -4.73 14.01
C TYR A 64 -12.02 -5.13 13.66
N LYS A 65 -11.69 -6.40 13.91
CA LYS A 65 -10.45 -7.01 13.46
C LYS A 65 -10.74 -8.15 12.49
N SER A 66 -10.15 -8.07 11.31
CA SER A 66 -10.28 -9.08 10.26
C SER A 66 -9.39 -10.28 10.55
N ASP A 67 -9.97 -11.48 10.54
CA ASP A 67 -9.27 -12.76 10.63
C ASP A 67 -8.64 -13.20 9.29
N ALA A 68 -8.82 -12.41 8.22
CA ALA A 68 -8.27 -12.72 6.91
C ALA A 68 -6.74 -12.78 6.98
N ARG A 69 -6.20 -13.91 6.52
CA ARG A 69 -4.75 -14.19 6.46
C ARG A 69 -4.15 -13.86 5.09
N ILE A 70 -4.98 -13.90 4.05
CA ILE A 70 -4.59 -13.64 2.67
C ILE A 70 -5.11 -12.26 2.26
N LEU A 71 -4.23 -11.43 1.71
CA LEU A 71 -4.51 -10.10 1.19
C LEU A 71 -4.33 -10.10 -0.33
N LEU A 72 -5.30 -9.51 -1.04
CA LEU A 72 -5.15 -9.24 -2.47
C LEU A 72 -4.80 -7.76 -2.63
N VAL A 73 -3.62 -7.49 -3.18
CA VAL A 73 -3.09 -6.13 -3.36
C VAL A 73 -2.85 -5.81 -4.83
N GLY A 74 -3.10 -4.57 -5.22
CA GLY A 74 -2.90 -4.08 -6.60
C GLY A 74 -1.45 -3.75 -6.95
N ALA A 75 -0.48 -4.46 -6.39
CA ALA A 75 0.94 -4.18 -6.60
C ALA A 75 1.36 -4.49 -8.05
N GLY A 76 2.20 -3.63 -8.64
CA GLY A 76 2.72 -3.83 -10.00
C GLY A 76 1.80 -3.40 -11.14
N ALA A 77 0.61 -2.86 -10.85
CA ALA A 77 -0.32 -2.41 -11.89
C ALA A 77 0.24 -1.23 -12.68
N ASP A 78 0.89 -0.27 -12.01
CA ASP A 78 1.46 0.91 -12.67
C ASP A 78 2.65 0.55 -13.57
N GLU A 79 3.48 -0.40 -13.15
CA GLU A 79 4.62 -0.89 -13.92
C GLU A 79 4.18 -1.67 -15.17
N GLN A 80 3.14 -2.49 -15.07
CA GLN A 80 2.61 -3.27 -16.19
C GLN A 80 1.82 -2.42 -17.18
N CYS A 81 1.01 -1.47 -16.67
CA CYS A 81 0.05 -0.73 -17.47
C CYS A 81 0.46 0.72 -17.74
N ALA A 82 1.72 1.07 -17.51
CA ALA A 82 2.25 2.41 -17.70
C ALA A 82 1.54 3.50 -16.84
N GLY A 83 1.10 3.17 -15.63
CA GLY A 83 0.26 4.04 -14.78
C GLY A 83 0.95 5.28 -14.20
N TYR A 84 2.27 5.26 -14.01
CA TYR A 84 3.00 6.41 -13.48
C TYR A 84 3.03 7.61 -14.44
N GLY A 85 2.87 8.83 -13.92
CA GLY A 85 2.96 10.07 -14.71
C GLY A 85 4.25 10.22 -15.53
N ARG A 86 5.39 9.68 -15.02
CA ARG A 86 6.67 9.66 -15.75
C ARG A 86 6.62 8.86 -17.05
N HIS A 87 5.78 7.82 -17.14
CA HIS A 87 5.60 7.04 -18.35
C HIS A 87 5.03 7.89 -19.48
N ARG A 88 4.02 8.71 -19.18
CA ARG A 88 3.46 9.69 -20.13
C ARG A 88 4.54 10.65 -20.62
N THR A 89 5.38 11.15 -19.72
CA THR A 89 6.49 12.06 -20.09
C THR A 89 7.50 11.37 -21.00
N LYS A 90 7.90 10.13 -20.70
CA LYS A 90 8.82 9.34 -21.53
C LYS A 90 8.25 9.07 -22.92
N TYR A 91 6.97 8.71 -22.99
CA TYR A 91 6.26 8.55 -24.25
C TYR A 91 6.24 9.85 -25.08
N ARG A 92 5.97 11.00 -24.46
CA ARG A 92 5.99 12.28 -25.18
C ARG A 92 7.37 12.65 -25.74
N ASN A 93 8.43 12.30 -25.02
CA ASN A 93 9.79 12.68 -25.38
C ASN A 93 10.48 11.71 -26.35
N GLY A 94 10.05 10.45 -26.41
CA GLY A 94 10.72 9.43 -27.22
C GLY A 94 9.80 8.32 -27.74
N SER A 95 8.49 8.59 -27.79
CA SER A 95 7.45 7.67 -28.28
C SER A 95 7.47 6.31 -27.58
N TRP A 96 6.97 5.28 -28.27
CA TRP A 96 6.86 3.91 -27.76
C TRP A 96 8.19 3.32 -27.31
N THR A 97 9.28 3.57 -28.03
CA THR A 97 10.60 3.03 -27.68
C THR A 97 11.09 3.52 -26.32
N ALA A 98 10.94 4.82 -26.03
CA ALA A 98 11.34 5.38 -24.74
C ALA A 98 10.43 4.92 -23.59
N LEU A 99 9.13 4.76 -23.86
CA LEU A 99 8.19 4.21 -22.88
C LEU A 99 8.51 2.74 -22.55
N ASP A 100 8.72 1.90 -23.56
CA ASP A 100 9.08 0.49 -23.41
C ASP A 100 10.37 0.31 -22.58
N GLN A 101 11.39 1.11 -22.85
CA GLN A 101 12.62 1.10 -22.07
C GLN A 101 12.39 1.48 -20.60
N GLU A 102 11.58 2.51 -20.34
CA GLU A 102 11.25 2.93 -18.96
C GLU A 102 10.49 1.83 -18.20
N MET A 103 9.45 1.25 -18.83
CA MET A 103 8.64 0.19 -18.22
C MET A 103 9.47 -1.09 -17.97
N LYS A 104 10.36 -1.45 -18.90
CA LYS A 104 11.29 -2.58 -18.71
C LYS A 104 12.20 -2.37 -17.51
N LEU A 105 12.74 -1.16 -17.33
CA LEU A 105 13.55 -0.83 -16.16
C LEU A 105 12.76 -0.97 -14.87
N ASP A 106 11.49 -0.54 -14.85
CA ASP A 106 10.60 -0.69 -13.70
C ASP A 106 10.32 -2.16 -13.37
N MET A 107 10.01 -2.98 -14.37
CA MET A 107 9.80 -4.40 -14.15
C MET A 107 11.05 -5.13 -13.65
N GLN A 108 12.23 -4.81 -14.17
CA GLN A 108 13.49 -5.43 -13.73
C GLN A 108 13.85 -5.12 -12.27
N ARG A 109 13.31 -4.03 -11.71
CA ARG A 109 13.59 -3.59 -10.34
C ARG A 109 12.41 -3.73 -9.39
N ILE A 110 11.25 -4.21 -9.85
CA ILE A 110 10.02 -4.20 -9.06
C ILE A 110 10.17 -5.01 -7.76
N TRP A 111 10.87 -6.13 -7.82
CA TRP A 111 11.13 -7.02 -6.68
C TRP A 111 11.88 -6.32 -5.54
N LYS A 112 12.85 -5.45 -5.86
CA LYS A 112 13.63 -4.71 -4.85
C LYS A 112 12.99 -3.39 -4.44
N ARG A 113 11.99 -2.92 -5.18
CA ARG A 113 11.26 -1.67 -4.91
C ARG A 113 9.93 -1.99 -4.25
N ASN A 114 8.88 -2.03 -5.06
CA ASN A 114 7.50 -2.11 -4.57
C ASN A 114 7.23 -3.47 -3.95
N LEU A 115 7.42 -4.59 -4.68
CA LEU A 115 7.08 -5.90 -4.14
C LEU A 115 7.86 -6.25 -2.87
N GLY A 116 9.16 -5.95 -2.81
CA GLY A 116 9.97 -6.23 -1.63
C GLY A 116 9.57 -5.37 -0.42
N ARG A 117 9.24 -4.09 -0.61
CA ARG A 117 8.69 -3.25 0.46
C ARG A 117 7.35 -3.80 0.94
N ASP A 118 6.44 -4.04 0.01
CA ASP A 118 5.04 -4.39 0.29
C ASP A 118 4.96 -5.75 1.01
N ASP A 119 5.72 -6.75 0.54
CA ASP A 119 5.86 -8.08 1.15
C ASP A 119 6.25 -7.97 2.63
N ARG A 120 7.33 -7.24 2.94
CA ARG A 120 7.82 -7.13 4.33
C ARG A 120 6.86 -6.35 5.22
N CYS A 121 6.19 -5.33 4.69
CA CYS A 121 5.16 -4.60 5.44
C CYS A 121 3.93 -5.47 5.74
N ILE A 122 3.53 -6.34 4.81
CA ILE A 122 2.39 -7.24 5.00
C ILE A 122 2.76 -8.42 5.93
N ALA A 123 3.87 -9.08 5.65
CA ALA A 123 4.35 -10.25 6.38
C ALA A 123 4.66 -9.97 7.85
N ASP A 124 5.02 -8.73 8.21
CA ASP A 124 5.22 -8.32 9.60
C ASP A 124 3.95 -8.47 10.47
N ASN A 125 2.78 -8.49 9.83
CA ASN A 125 1.48 -8.73 10.48
C ASN A 125 1.04 -10.20 10.42
N GLY A 126 1.91 -11.12 9.97
CA GLY A 126 1.60 -12.55 9.84
C GLY A 126 0.57 -12.84 8.75
N LYS A 127 0.52 -11.99 7.72
CA LYS A 127 -0.36 -12.13 6.56
C LYS A 127 0.45 -12.35 5.29
N GLU A 128 -0.19 -12.95 4.31
CA GLU A 128 0.33 -13.20 2.96
C GLU A 128 -0.43 -12.36 1.93
#